data_AF-A0A4S4ZE69-F1
#
_entry.id   AF-A0A4S4ZE69-F1
#
_cell.length_a   1.000
_cell.length_b   1.000
_cell.length_c   1.000
_cell.angle_alpha   90.00
_cell.angle_beta   90.00
_cell.angle_gamma   90.00
#
_symmetry.space_group_name_H-M   'P 1'
#
loop_
_entity.id
_entity.type
_entity.pdbx_description
1 polymer ?
#
loop_
_entity_poly.entity_id
_entity_poly.type
_entity_poly.pdbx_seq_one_letter_code
_entity_poly.pdbx_strand_id
1 'polypeptide(L)'
;MPLVEQILSAAAARSAGDVTMRDGRAVVDRAVWFCACEIEEDADAPTWLIYDTSDGGFGWCRVPHHANESDLVDAQVIFGDHVHPNQVLDWLQGADTAQFDLGSADQANLQDLGRRIRELQTD
;
A
#
# COMPACT_ATOMS: atom_id res chain seq x y z
N MET A 1 -5.96 13.71 -8.73
CA MET A 1 -5.39 12.52 -8.05
C MET A 1 -5.49 12.75 -6.54
N PRO A 2 -6.13 11.86 -5.77
CA PRO A 2 -6.18 11.93 -4.31
C PRO A 2 -4.80 12.10 -3.68
N LEU A 3 -4.71 12.74 -2.51
CA LEU A 3 -3.43 13.02 -1.85
C LEU A 3 -2.63 11.75 -1.51
N VAL A 4 -3.32 10.68 -1.07
CA VAL A 4 -2.73 9.35 -0.85
C VAL A 4 -1.93 8.90 -2.09
N GLU A 5 -2.53 8.97 -3.27
CA GLU A 5 -1.91 8.53 -4.52
C GLU A 5 -0.76 9.43 -4.97
N GLN A 6 -0.83 10.73 -4.66
CA GLN A 6 0.29 11.64 -4.88
C GLN A 6 1.51 11.27 -4.03
N ILE A 7 1.29 10.99 -2.76
CA ILE A 7 2.36 10.56 -1.83
C ILE A 7 2.97 9.24 -2.30
N LEU A 8 2.13 8.25 -2.61
CA LEU A 8 2.58 6.94 -3.08
C LEU A 8 3.32 7.03 -4.42
N SER A 9 2.86 7.86 -5.35
CA SER A 9 3.54 8.06 -6.63
C SER A 9 4.92 8.71 -6.47
N ALA A 10 5.02 9.72 -5.59
CA ALA A 10 6.29 10.37 -5.30
C ALA A 10 7.28 9.40 -4.66
N ALA A 11 6.83 8.57 -3.71
CA ALA A 11 7.66 7.55 -3.09
C ALA A 11 8.12 6.48 -4.10
N ALA A 12 7.22 5.98 -4.96
CA ALA A 12 7.55 5.01 -6.02
C ALA A 12 8.62 5.56 -6.98
N ALA A 13 8.46 6.82 -7.40
CA ALA A 13 9.41 7.47 -8.31
C ALA A 13 10.82 7.66 -7.72
N ARG A 14 10.96 7.69 -6.40
CA ARG A 14 12.24 7.84 -5.69
C ARG A 14 12.82 6.53 -5.19
N SER A 15 12.09 5.42 -5.33
CA SER A 15 12.58 4.13 -4.83
C SER A 15 13.80 3.66 -5.62
N ALA A 16 14.76 3.04 -4.92
CA ALA A 16 16.07 2.72 -5.48
C ALA A 16 16.09 1.46 -6.35
N GLY A 17 14.97 0.74 -6.47
CA GLY A 17 14.90 -0.56 -7.13
C GLY A 17 13.68 -0.70 -8.04
N ASP A 18 13.90 -1.29 -9.22
CA ASP A 18 12.83 -1.66 -10.13
C ASP A 18 12.01 -2.82 -9.55
N VAL A 19 10.69 -2.78 -9.77
CA VAL A 19 9.79 -3.87 -9.41
C VAL A 19 9.81 -4.90 -10.53
N THR A 20 10.25 -6.13 -10.21
CA THR A 20 10.24 -7.23 -11.17
C THR A 20 8.81 -7.67 -11.47
N MET A 21 8.50 -7.89 -12.75
CA MET A 21 7.21 -8.41 -13.19
C MET A 21 7.35 -9.87 -13.64
N ARG A 22 6.43 -10.74 -13.20
CA ARG A 22 6.28 -12.13 -13.64
C ARG A 22 4.84 -12.39 -14.01
N ASP A 23 4.58 -12.82 -15.24
CA ASP A 23 3.24 -13.12 -15.76
C ASP A 23 2.22 -11.99 -15.53
N GLY A 24 2.69 -10.74 -15.64
CA GLY A 24 1.86 -9.54 -15.42
C GLY A 24 1.68 -9.14 -13.95
N ARG A 25 2.30 -9.84 -13.00
CA ARG A 25 2.23 -9.56 -11.56
C ARG A 25 3.55 -9.01 -11.04
N ALA A 26 3.49 -8.08 -10.10
CA ALA A 26 4.68 -7.60 -9.39
C ALA A 26 5.17 -8.66 -8.41
N VAL A 27 6.43 -9.08 -8.51
CA VAL A 27 7.06 -10.03 -7.58
C VAL A 27 7.61 -9.24 -6.40
N VAL A 28 7.02 -9.47 -5.22
CA VAL A 28 7.21 -8.61 -4.04
C VAL A 28 7.33 -9.45 -2.78
N ASP A 29 7.96 -8.91 -1.74
CA ASP A 29 8.03 -9.63 -0.46
C ASP A 29 6.72 -9.48 0.30
N ARG A 30 6.22 -8.25 0.36
CA ARG A 30 4.98 -7.90 1.04
C ARG A 30 4.14 -6.95 0.22
N ALA A 31 2.84 -7.13 0.33
CA ALA A 31 1.83 -6.23 -0.19
C ALA A 31 0.78 -5.96 0.89
N VAL A 32 0.38 -4.70 1.00
CA VAL A 32 -0.79 -4.29 1.79
C VAL A 32 -1.85 -3.72 0.87
N TRP A 33 -3.10 -4.13 1.07
CA TRP A 33 -4.26 -3.51 0.44
C TRP A 33 -5.07 -2.69 1.44
N PHE A 34 -5.61 -1.56 0.98
CA PHE A 34 -6.54 -0.74 1.74
C PHE A 34 -7.77 -0.48 0.91
N CYS A 35 -8.90 -1.09 1.30
CA CYS A 35 -10.19 -0.82 0.68
C CYS A 35 -10.79 0.39 1.38
N ALA A 36 -10.82 1.55 0.71
CA ALA A 36 -11.21 2.81 1.32
C ALA A 36 -12.74 2.98 1.45
N CYS A 37 -13.44 1.91 1.82
CA CYS A 37 -14.90 1.79 1.76
C CYS A 37 -15.63 2.20 3.04
N GLU A 38 -14.93 2.63 4.09
CA GLU A 38 -15.58 3.19 5.29
C GLU A 38 -16.02 4.65 5.09
N ILE A 39 -16.50 4.97 3.89
CA ILE A 39 -17.17 6.22 3.57
C ILE A 39 -18.64 5.86 3.39
N GLU A 40 -19.54 6.52 4.14
CA GLU A 40 -20.96 6.13 4.23
C GLU A 40 -21.73 6.16 2.89
N GLU A 41 -21.18 6.72 1.81
CA GLU A 41 -21.91 6.99 0.56
C GLU A 41 -21.17 6.66 -0.75
N ASP A 42 -19.97 6.07 -0.73
CA ASP A 42 -19.17 5.92 -1.97
C ASP A 42 -19.08 4.47 -2.47
N ALA A 43 -19.89 4.15 -3.48
CA ALA A 43 -19.84 2.87 -4.18
C ALA A 43 -18.57 2.68 -5.04
N ASP A 44 -17.82 3.76 -5.31
CA ASP A 44 -16.61 3.77 -6.12
C ASP A 44 -15.32 3.92 -5.27
N ALA A 45 -15.40 3.57 -3.97
CA ALA A 45 -14.29 3.63 -3.04
C ALA A 45 -13.03 2.93 -3.60
N PRO A 46 -11.87 3.63 -3.69
CA PRO A 46 -10.66 3.04 -4.24
C PRO A 46 -10.11 1.95 -3.32
N THR A 47 -9.56 0.90 -3.92
CA THR A 47 -8.66 0.00 -3.21
C THR A 47 -7.24 0.30 -3.66
N TRP A 48 -6.37 0.66 -2.72
CA TRP A 48 -4.94 0.87 -2.98
C TRP A 48 -4.18 -0.40 -2.62
N LEU A 49 -3.34 -0.87 -3.54
CA LEU A 49 -2.38 -1.94 -3.30
C LEU A 49 -0.99 -1.33 -3.26
N ILE A 50 -0.29 -1.51 -2.15
CA ILE A 50 1.01 -0.91 -1.87
C ILE A 50 1.98 -2.06 -1.54
N TYR A 51 3.17 -2.06 -2.12
CA TYR A 51 4.10 -3.18 -1.98
C TYR A 51 5.56 -2.74 -2.03
N ASP A 52 6.43 -3.59 -1.52
CA ASP A 52 7.86 -3.42 -1.64
C ASP A 52 8.61 -4.73 -1.89
N THR A 53 9.87 -4.60 -2.28
CA THR A 53 10.78 -5.71 -2.61
C THR A 53 11.94 -5.78 -1.62
N SER A 54 12.57 -6.95 -1.56
CA SER A 54 13.78 -7.23 -0.77
C SER A 54 14.91 -6.26 -1.04
N ASP A 55 14.99 -5.80 -2.30
CA ASP A 55 16.08 -4.99 -2.83
C ASP A 55 15.83 -3.49 -2.62
N GLY A 56 14.82 -3.13 -1.82
CA GLY A 56 14.50 -1.74 -1.54
C GLY A 56 13.50 -1.10 -2.50
N GLY A 57 13.05 -1.82 -3.53
CA GLY A 57 12.06 -1.34 -4.50
C GLY A 57 10.70 -1.13 -3.84
N PHE A 58 9.95 -0.14 -4.32
CA PHE A 58 8.63 0.20 -3.81
C PHE A 58 7.69 0.53 -4.96
N GLY A 59 6.44 0.09 -4.87
CA GLY A 59 5.43 0.40 -5.87
C GLY A 59 4.03 0.38 -5.28
N TRP A 60 3.10 0.87 -6.09
CA TRP A 60 1.69 0.86 -5.74
C TRP A 60 0.83 0.87 -7.01
N CYS A 61 -0.43 0.48 -6.87
CA CYS A 61 -1.45 0.68 -7.88
C CYS A 61 -2.84 0.77 -7.25
N ARG A 62 -3.81 1.28 -8.02
CA ARG A 62 -5.22 1.02 -7.73
C ARG A 62 -5.56 -0.41 -8.15
N VAL A 63 -6.29 -1.13 -7.31
CA VAL A 63 -6.89 -2.40 -7.71
C VAL A 63 -8.06 -2.08 -8.67
N PRO A 64 -8.06 -2.63 -9.90
CA PRO A 64 -9.18 -2.43 -10.83
C PRO A 64 -10.49 -2.93 -10.24
N HIS A 65 -11.61 -2.32 -10.65
CA HIS A 65 -12.93 -2.79 -10.26
C HIS A 65 -13.12 -4.26 -10.69
N HIS A 66 -13.64 -5.10 -9.79
CA HIS A 66 -13.77 -6.56 -9.94
C HIS A 66 -12.46 -7.36 -10.03
N ALA A 67 -11.30 -6.77 -9.75
CA ALA A 67 -10.05 -7.52 -9.57
C ALA A 67 -9.76 -7.73 -8.09
N ASN A 68 -9.04 -8.81 -7.76
CA ASN A 68 -8.46 -8.98 -6.43
C ASN A 68 -7.03 -8.45 -6.43
N GLU A 69 -6.61 -7.89 -5.31
CA GLU A 69 -5.24 -7.47 -5.06
C GLU A 69 -4.21 -8.59 -5.32
N SER A 70 -4.54 -9.83 -4.97
CA SER A 70 -3.68 -11.00 -5.20
C SER A 70 -3.48 -11.34 -6.67
N ASP A 71 -4.29 -10.76 -7.58
CA ASP A 71 -4.10 -10.95 -9.02
C ASP A 71 -3.05 -10.01 -9.61
N LEU A 72 -2.62 -8.99 -8.85
CA LEU A 72 -1.68 -7.96 -9.28
C LEU A 72 -0.26 -8.19 -8.75
N VAL A 73 -0.11 -9.03 -7.72
CA VAL A 73 1.17 -9.32 -7.05
C VAL A 73 1.40 -10.83 -6.90
N ASP A 74 2.66 -11.22 -6.98
CA ASP A 74 3.20 -12.49 -6.49
C ASP A 74 3.95 -12.16 -5.20
N ALA A 75 3.21 -12.17 -4.08
CA ALA A 75 3.68 -11.71 -2.77
C ALA A 75 3.87 -12.88 -1.79
N GLN A 76 4.94 -12.85 -0.99
CA GLN A 76 5.10 -13.83 0.10
C GLN A 76 4.10 -13.57 1.23
N VAL A 77 3.84 -12.29 1.49
CA VAL A 77 2.86 -11.83 2.48
C VAL A 77 1.91 -10.85 1.82
N ILE A 78 0.61 -11.09 1.97
CA ILE A 78 -0.43 -10.15 1.57
C ILE A 78 -1.42 -9.99 2.72
N PHE A 79 -1.70 -8.76 3.09
CA PHE A 79 -2.63 -8.40 4.16
C PHE A 79 -3.32 -7.08 3.82
N GLY A 80 -4.34 -6.71 4.57
CA GLY A 80 -5.04 -5.46 4.32
C GLY A 80 -6.26 -5.28 5.20
N ASP A 81 -6.88 -4.12 5.03
CA ASP A 81 -7.97 -3.67 5.90
C ASP A 81 -8.99 -2.82 5.11
N HIS A 82 -10.22 -2.80 5.62
CA HIS A 82 -11.26 -1.87 5.20
C HIS A 82 -11.14 -0.62 6.05
N VAL A 83 -10.97 0.54 5.40
CA VAL A 83 -10.53 1.75 6.10
C VAL A 83 -11.25 2.99 5.60
N HIS A 84 -11.25 4.02 6.44
CA HIS A 84 -11.51 5.38 6.00
C HIS A 84 -10.26 5.92 5.27
N PRO A 85 -10.38 6.63 4.12
CA PRO A 85 -9.25 7.21 3.40
C PRO A 85 -8.27 8.03 4.26
N ASN A 86 -8.81 8.75 5.24
CA ASN A 86 -8.00 9.55 6.18
C ASN A 86 -7.07 8.69 7.03
N GLN A 87 -7.45 7.46 7.41
CA GLN A 87 -6.55 6.59 8.17
C GLN A 87 -5.29 6.24 7.37
N VAL A 88 -5.45 5.98 6.07
CA VAL A 88 -4.32 5.75 5.15
C VAL A 88 -3.45 7.00 5.04
N LEU A 89 -4.07 8.18 4.88
CA LEU A 89 -3.33 9.44 4.82
C LEU A 89 -2.54 9.70 6.11
N ASP A 90 -3.17 9.55 7.26
CA ASP A 90 -2.56 9.76 8.57
C ASP A 90 -1.39 8.78 8.77
N TRP A 91 -1.55 7.51 8.38
CA TRP A 91 -0.47 6.52 8.40
C TRP A 91 0.71 6.91 7.51
N LEU A 92 0.45 7.37 6.29
CA LEU A 92 1.50 7.87 5.38
C LEU A 92 2.23 9.10 5.96
N GLN A 93 1.59 9.84 6.87
CA GLN A 93 2.17 10.98 7.59
C GLN A 93 2.82 10.60 8.93
N GLY A 94 2.77 9.32 9.33
CA GLY A 94 3.45 8.83 10.53
C GLY A 94 2.55 8.58 11.74
N ALA A 95 1.23 8.57 11.56
CA ALA A 95 0.32 8.12 12.60
C ALA A 95 0.51 6.63 12.94
N ASP A 96 0.04 6.26 14.13
CA ASP A 96 0.09 4.90 14.65
C ASP A 96 -0.73 3.94 13.79
N THR A 97 -0.22 2.72 13.59
CA THR A 97 -0.91 1.64 12.87
C THR A 97 -1.98 0.96 13.71
N ALA A 98 -2.10 1.28 15.00
CA ALA A 98 -3.13 0.72 15.87
C ALA A 98 -4.57 1.05 15.43
N GLN A 99 -4.75 1.98 14.49
CA GLN A 99 -6.04 2.32 13.88
C GLN A 99 -6.54 1.28 12.85
N PHE A 100 -5.69 0.35 12.41
CA PHE A 100 -6.04 -0.69 11.44
C PHE A 100 -6.37 -2.00 12.16
N ASP A 101 -7.39 -2.71 11.70
CA ASP A 101 -7.82 -4.01 12.24
C ASP A 101 -6.96 -5.15 11.66
N LEU A 102 -5.71 -5.21 12.13
CA LEU A 102 -4.69 -6.14 11.65
C LEU A 102 -4.13 -7.02 12.78
N GLY A 103 -3.73 -8.24 12.41
CA GLY A 103 -2.95 -9.11 13.28
C GLY A 103 -1.59 -8.52 13.65
N SER A 104 -0.98 -8.99 14.74
CA SER A 104 0.28 -8.41 15.25
C SER A 104 1.46 -8.47 14.26
N ALA A 105 1.55 -9.55 13.46
CA ALA A 105 2.56 -9.66 12.41
C ALA A 105 2.35 -8.62 11.30
N ASP A 106 1.10 -8.41 10.89
CA ASP A 106 0.73 -7.47 9.84
C ASP A 106 0.89 -6.02 10.30
N GLN A 107 0.65 -5.73 11.58
CA GLN A 107 0.98 -4.43 12.15
C GLN A 107 2.47 -4.12 12.06
N ALA A 108 3.35 -5.06 12.41
CA ALA A 108 4.79 -4.84 12.30
C ALA A 108 5.22 -4.60 10.84
N ASN A 109 4.64 -5.35 9.89
CA ASN A 109 4.87 -5.16 8.46
C ASN A 109 4.40 -3.77 8.01
N LEU A 110 3.23 -3.32 8.47
CA LEU A 110 2.66 -2.02 8.11
C LEU A 110 3.45 -0.84 8.66
N GLN A 111 3.95 -0.96 9.90
CA GLN A 111 4.81 0.04 10.53
C GLN A 111 6.10 0.22 9.74
N ASP A 112 6.76 -0.88 9.39
CA ASP A 112 8.01 -0.85 8.65
C ASP A 112 7.83 -0.30 7.22
N LEU A 113 6.77 -0.73 6.52
CA LEU A 113 6.44 -0.19 5.19
C LEU A 113 6.16 1.31 5.25
N GLY A 114 5.36 1.77 6.21
CA GLY A 114 5.06 3.20 6.38
C GLY A 114 6.31 4.03 6.66
N ARG A 115 7.24 3.51 7.48
CA ARG A 115 8.53 4.14 7.73
C ARG A 115 9.33 4.33 6.44
N ARG A 116 9.48 3.27 5.63
CA ARG A 116 10.19 3.32 4.35
C ARG A 116 9.57 4.33 3.38
N ILE A 117 8.24 4.37 3.29
CA ILE A 117 7.54 5.34 2.42
C ILE A 117 7.85 6.78 2.86
N ARG A 118 7.91 7.06 4.17
CA ARG A 118 8.25 8.39 4.68
C ARG A 118 9.71 8.77 4.44
N GLU A 119 10.64 7.84 4.52
CA GLU A 119 12.05 8.07 4.15
C GLU A 119 12.18 8.52 2.68
N LEU A 120 11.35 7.97 1.80
CA LEU A 120 11.27 8.37 0.38
C LEU A 120 10.57 9.73 0.16
N GLN A 121 10.00 10.33 1.20
CA GLN A 121 9.39 11.67 1.10
C GLN A 121 10.37 12.81 1.40
N THR A 122 11.48 12.54 2.09
CA THR A 122 12.38 13.55 2.67
C THR A 122 13.56 14.00 1.80
N ASP A 123 13.57 13.70 0.50
CA ASP A 123 14.57 14.18 -0.48
C ASP A 123 14.05 15.32 -1.39
#